data_AF-A0AAU5HHS8-F1
#
_entry.id   AF-A0AAU5HHS8-F1
#
_cell.length_a   1.000
_cell.length_b   1.000
_cell.length_c   1.000
_cell.angle_alpha   90.00
_cell.angle_beta   90.00
_cell.angle_gamma   90.00
#
_symmetry.space_group_name_H-M   'P 1'
#
loop_
_entity.id
_entity.type
_entity.pdbx_description
1 polymer ?
#
loop_
_entity_poly.entity_id
_entity_poly.type
_entity_poly.pdbx_seq_one_letter_code
_entity_poly.pdbx_strand_id
1 'polypeptide(L)'
;MNDFIGRHRVVTASDLLELALGTPLDLWLGEDGESEQERAAREAAARDILADDPALADRTLRVAAQAIETHMPELFRITPPAPAVRRRAARTGVAA
;
A
#
# COMPACT_ATOMS: atom_id res chain seq x y z
N MET A 1 -2.69 30.74 3.50
CA MET A 1 -3.91 29.92 3.35
C MET A 1 -3.89 28.91 4.48
N ASN A 2 -5.00 28.70 5.21
CA ASN A 2 -5.07 27.66 6.25
C ASN A 2 -5.93 26.53 5.69
N ASP A 3 -5.33 25.38 5.44
CA ASP A 3 -6.03 24.21 4.90
C ASP A 3 -6.57 23.36 6.06
N PHE A 4 -7.77 22.81 5.88
CA PHE A 4 -8.47 22.03 6.91
C PHE A 4 -9.16 20.80 6.29
N ILE A 5 -9.16 19.70 7.04
CA ILE A 5 -10.00 18.52 6.79
C ILE A 5 -10.90 18.33 8.01
N GLY A 6 -12.21 18.54 7.80
CA GLY A 6 -13.18 18.53 8.90
C GLY A 6 -12.88 19.62 9.93
N ARG A 7 -12.51 19.21 11.15
CA ARG A 7 -12.14 20.12 12.25
C ARG A 7 -10.62 20.22 12.47
N HIS A 8 -9.83 19.52 11.67
CA HIS A 8 -8.38 19.42 11.84
C HIS A 8 -7.66 20.32 10.84
N ARG A 9 -6.67 21.05 11.34
CA ARG A 9 -5.80 21.90 10.53
C ARG A 9 -4.72 21.06 9.89
N VAL A 10 -4.50 21.26 8.60
CA VAL A 10 -3.38 20.72 7.85
C VAL A 10 -2.22 21.70 8.00
N VAL A 11 -1.14 21.29 8.67
CA VAL A 11 0.10 22.09 8.80
C VAL A 11 1.17 21.58 7.86
N THR A 12 1.20 20.26 7.60
CA THR A 12 2.14 19.59 6.70
C THR A 12 1.44 18.75 5.64
N ALA A 13 2.18 18.33 4.61
CA ALA A 13 1.67 17.39 3.62
C ALA A 13 1.36 16.00 4.25
N SER A 14 2.10 15.60 5.27
CA SER A 14 1.81 14.38 6.03
C SER A 14 0.48 14.51 6.77
N ASP A 15 0.23 15.66 7.43
CA ASP A 15 -1.05 15.90 8.10
C ASP A 15 -2.23 15.79 7.13
N LEU A 16 -2.05 16.28 5.89
CA LEU A 16 -3.08 16.16 4.86
C LEU A 16 -3.41 14.69 4.59
N LEU A 17 -2.39 13.84 4.43
CA LEU A 17 -2.54 12.42 4.14
C LEU A 17 -3.14 11.67 5.33
N GLU A 18 -2.66 11.91 6.55
CA GLU A 18 -3.17 11.27 7.76
C GLU A 18 -4.63 11.62 8.02
N LEU A 19 -5.00 12.89 7.84
CA LEU A 19 -6.38 13.35 8.00
C LEU A 19 -7.30 12.82 6.90
N ALA A 20 -6.79 12.66 5.66
CA ALA A 20 -7.56 12.08 4.56
C ALA A 20 -7.77 10.56 4.73
N LEU A 21 -6.76 9.86 5.24
CA LEU A 21 -6.81 8.41 5.52
C LEU A 21 -7.52 8.09 6.84
N GLY A 22 -7.60 9.05 7.75
CA GLY A 22 -8.10 8.84 9.12
C GLY A 22 -7.18 7.98 9.98
N THR A 23 -5.95 7.74 9.52
CA THR A 23 -4.95 6.90 10.18
C THR A 23 -3.55 7.49 10.03
N PRO A 24 -2.65 7.32 11.01
CA PRO A 24 -1.26 7.77 10.92
C PRO A 24 -0.52 7.11 9.75
N LEU A 25 0.43 7.81 9.11
CA LEU A 25 1.20 7.23 8.01
C LEU A 25 2.13 6.10 8.48
N ASP A 26 2.70 6.25 9.67
CA ASP A 26 3.63 5.30 10.27
C ASP A 26 2.98 3.93 10.51
N LEU A 27 1.65 3.87 10.69
CA LEU A 27 0.90 2.62 10.72
C LEU A 27 1.13 1.79 9.45
N TRP A 28 1.22 2.45 8.29
CA TRP A 28 1.34 1.83 6.98
C TRP A 28 2.79 1.70 6.52
N LEU A 29 3.60 2.73 6.75
CA LEU A 29 4.98 2.80 6.29
C LEU A 29 5.97 2.12 7.24
N GLY A 30 5.59 1.94 8.50
CA GLY A 30 6.47 1.51 9.58
C GLY A 30 7.26 2.64 10.20
N GLU A 31 7.84 2.36 11.36
CA GLU A 31 8.68 3.31 12.10
C GLU A 31 10.15 2.87 12.08
N ASP A 32 11.05 3.86 12.07
CA ASP A 32 12.48 3.59 12.14
C ASP A 32 12.84 2.94 13.49
N GLY A 33 13.45 1.75 13.43
CA GLY A 33 13.87 1.01 14.62
C GLY A 33 12.79 0.13 15.23
N GLU A 34 11.65 -0.07 14.55
CA GLU A 34 10.63 -1.02 15.03
C GLU A 34 11.21 -2.44 15.19
N SER A 35 10.88 -3.08 16.31
CA SER A 35 11.16 -4.50 16.51
C SER A 35 10.24 -5.36 15.65
N GLU A 36 10.61 -6.63 15.46
CA GLU A 36 9.77 -7.56 14.70
C GLU A 36 8.37 -7.72 15.33
N GLN A 37 8.28 -7.62 16.66
CA GLN A 37 7.03 -7.75 17.39
C GLN A 37 6.15 -6.50 17.24
N GLU A 38 6.74 -5.30 17.28
CA GLU A 38 6.04 -4.04 17.02
C GLU A 38 5.53 -3.99 15.58
N ARG A 39 6.36 -4.37 14.61
CA ARG A 39 5.95 -4.52 13.21
C ARG A 39 4.77 -5.47 13.05
N ALA A 40 4.83 -6.64 13.70
CA ALA A 40 3.74 -7.62 13.63
C ALA A 40 2.44 -7.09 14.23
N ALA A 41 2.51 -6.38 15.36
CA ALA A 41 1.35 -5.75 15.98
C ALA A 41 0.76 -4.64 15.09
N ARG A 42 1.61 -3.81 14.50
CA ARG A 42 1.22 -2.76 13.55
C ARG A 42 0.52 -3.34 12.32
N GLU A 43 1.10 -4.38 11.72
CA GLU A 43 0.48 -5.07 10.58
C GLU A 43 -0.84 -5.75 10.97
N ALA A 44 -0.97 -6.29 12.19
CA ALA A 44 -2.23 -6.85 12.66
C ALA A 44 -3.31 -5.76 12.78
N ALA A 45 -2.98 -4.63 13.40
CA ALA A 45 -3.89 -3.49 13.49
C ALA A 45 -4.28 -2.93 12.11
N ALA A 46 -3.32 -2.84 11.17
CA ALA A 46 -3.58 -2.44 9.79
C ALA A 46 -4.57 -3.38 9.10
N ARG A 47 -4.47 -4.71 9.33
CA ARG A 47 -5.43 -5.69 8.79
C ARG A 47 -6.82 -5.52 9.39
N ASP A 48 -6.92 -5.28 10.70
CA ASP A 48 -8.21 -5.06 11.37
C ASP A 48 -8.91 -3.80 10.83
N ILE A 49 -8.17 -2.70 10.67
CA ILE A 49 -8.69 -1.45 10.07
C ILE A 49 -9.17 -1.67 8.63
N LEU A 50 -8.42 -2.42 7.82
CA LEU A 50 -8.83 -2.74 6.45
C LEU A 50 -10.04 -3.68 6.41
N ALA A 51 -10.21 -4.55 7.40
CA ALA A 51 -11.40 -5.38 7.53
C ALA A 51 -12.64 -4.54 7.89
N ASP A 52 -12.47 -3.51 8.73
CA ASP A 52 -13.54 -2.59 9.14
C ASP A 52 -13.93 -1.60 8.05
N ASP A 53 -12.98 -1.08 7.27
CA ASP A 53 -13.22 -0.22 6.10
C ASP A 53 -12.52 -0.76 4.83
N PRO A 54 -13.15 -1.72 4.12
CA PRO A 54 -12.59 -2.24 2.88
C PRO A 54 -12.47 -1.20 1.76
N ALA A 55 -13.24 -0.11 1.82
CA ALA A 55 -13.20 0.95 0.81
C ALA A 55 -11.98 1.88 0.99
N LEU A 56 -11.31 1.84 2.14
CA LEU A 56 -10.06 2.55 2.38
C LEU A 56 -9.00 2.15 1.33
N ALA A 57 -8.85 0.85 1.03
CA ALA A 57 -7.87 0.37 0.06
C ALA A 57 -8.09 0.95 -1.36
N ASP A 58 -9.34 0.94 -1.85
CA ASP A 58 -9.66 1.50 -3.17
C ASP A 58 -9.41 3.02 -3.23
N ARG A 59 -9.85 3.76 -2.20
CA ARG A 59 -9.64 5.21 -2.13
C ARG A 59 -8.15 5.57 -2.09
N THR A 60 -7.37 4.88 -1.26
CA THR A 60 -5.93 5.11 -1.15
C THR A 60 -5.20 4.78 -2.44
N LEU A 61 -5.52 3.65 -3.08
CA LEU A 61 -4.93 3.27 -4.37
C LEU A 61 -5.27 4.26 -5.47
N ARG A 62 -6.51 4.77 -5.51
CA ARG A 62 -6.94 5.78 -6.48
C ARG A 62 -6.14 7.08 -6.33
N VAL A 63 -5.97 7.56 -5.10
CA VAL A 63 -5.19 8.77 -4.81
C VAL A 63 -3.71 8.55 -5.18
N ALA A 64 -3.14 7.40 -4.81
CA ALA A 64 -1.77 7.05 -5.17
C ALA A 64 -1.56 7.02 -6.69
N ALA A 65 -2.48 6.38 -7.43
CA ALA A 65 -2.42 6.32 -8.89
C ALA A 65 -2.48 7.73 -9.52
N GLN A 66 -3.38 8.60 -9.05
CA GLN A 66 -3.48 9.99 -9.53
C GLN A 66 -2.21 10.80 -9.22
N ALA A 67 -1.63 10.60 -8.04
CA ALA A 67 -0.37 11.25 -7.67
C ALA A 67 0.79 10.78 -8.55
N ILE A 68 0.90 9.48 -8.81
CA ILE A 68 1.90 8.92 -9.72
C ILE A 68 1.71 9.48 -11.13
N GLU A 69 0.47 9.54 -11.64
CA GLU A 69 0.18 10.04 -12.99
C GLU A 69 0.62 11.50 -13.15
N THR A 70 0.43 12.28 -12.09
CA THR A 70 0.74 13.72 -12.07
C THR A 70 2.24 13.99 -11.90
N HIS A 71 2.91 13.26 -11.01
CA HIS A 71 4.26 13.61 -10.54
C HIS A 71 5.36 12.69 -11.04
N MET A 72 5.05 11.42 -11.30
CA MET A 72 6.02 10.38 -11.62
C MET A 72 5.44 9.37 -12.64
N PRO A 73 4.96 9.83 -13.81
CA PRO A 73 4.24 8.98 -14.76
C PRO A 73 5.10 7.81 -15.28
N GLU A 74 6.42 7.90 -15.20
CA GLU A 74 7.35 6.82 -15.50
C GLU A 74 7.18 5.58 -14.62
N LEU A 75 6.65 5.70 -13.39
CA LEU A 75 6.37 4.56 -12.53
C LEU A 75 5.24 3.67 -13.06
N PHE A 76 4.37 4.17 -13.95
CA PHE A 76 3.39 3.33 -14.65
C PHE A 76 4.01 2.51 -15.78
N ARG A 77 5.26 2.78 -16.18
CA ARG A 77 5.95 2.06 -17.25
C ARG A 77 6.66 0.79 -16.77
N ILE A 78 6.44 0.39 -15.51
CA ILE A 78 6.98 -0.86 -14.99
C ILE A 78 6.37 -2.00 -15.80
N THR A 79 7.20 -2.62 -16.64
CA THR A 79 6.79 -3.75 -17.46
C THR A 79 6.40 -4.89 -16.53
N PRO A 80 5.19 -5.47 -16.66
CA PRO A 80 4.81 -6.59 -15.81
C PRO A 80 5.85 -7.71 -15.95
N PRO A 81 6.24 -8.39 -14.85
CA PRO A 81 7.20 -9.47 -14.92
C PRO A 81 6.66 -10.53 -15.90
N ALA A 82 7.51 -10.96 -16.83
CA ALA A 82 7.14 -11.97 -17.80
C ALA A 82 6.58 -13.20 -17.08
N PRO A 83 5.48 -13.81 -17.57
CA PRO A 83 4.88 -14.96 -16.91
C PRO A 83 5.93 -16.07 -16.78
N ALA A 84 6.10 -16.58 -15.56
CA ALA A 84 7.01 -17.69 -15.30
C ALA A 84 6.53 -18.91 -16.13
N VAL A 85 7.26 -19.21 -17.22
CA VAL A 85 6.98 -20.38 -18.06
C VAL A 85 7.21 -21.63 -17.20
N ARG A 86 6.12 -22.22 -16.69
CA ARG A 86 6.17 -23.54 -16.03
C ARG A 86 6.61 -24.57 -17.07
N ARG A 87 7.89 -24.93 -17.07
CA ARG A 87 8.40 -26.08 -17.83
C ARG A 87 7.66 -27.32 -17.34
N ARG A 88 6.74 -27.82 -18.16
CA ARG A 88 6.08 -29.12 -17.96
C ARG A 88 7.17 -30.18 -18.04
N ALA A 89 7.58 -30.73 -16.91
CA ALA A 89 8.52 -31.84 -16.87
C ALA A 89 7.96 -32.97 -17.74
N ALA A 90 8.67 -33.32 -18.81
CA ALA A 90 8.32 -34.45 -19.65
C ALA A 90 8.40 -35.71 -18.77
N ARG A 91 7.25 -36.30 -18.48
CA ARG A 91 7.18 -37.61 -17.81
C ARG A 91 7.60 -38.65 -18.85
N THR A 92 8.87 -39.05 -18.83
CA THR A 92 9.34 -40.23 -19.55
C THR A 92 8.70 -41.45 -18.89
N GLY A 93 7.69 -42.04 -19.56
CA GLY A 93 7.13 -43.32 -19.16
C GLY A 93 8.12 -44.43 -19.49
N VAL A 94 8.53 -45.18 -18.48
CA VAL A 94 9.25 -46.45 -18.65
C VAL A 94 8.19 -47.56 -18.64
N ALA A 95 8.01 -48.25 -19.78
CA ALA A 95 7.21 -49.46 -19.86
C ALA A 95 8.04 -50.66 -19.35
N ALA A 96 7.38 -51.53 -18.60
CA ALA A 96 7.88 -52.81 -18.09
C ALA A 96 7.73 -53.93 -19.13
#